data_AF-A0A1S9D075-F1
#
_entry.id   AF-A0A1S9D075-F1
#
_cell.length_a   1.000
_cell.length_b   1.000
_cell.length_c   1.000
_cell.angle_alpha   90.00
_cell.angle_beta   90.00
_cell.angle_gamma   90.00
#
_symmetry.space_group_name_H-M   'P 1'
#
loop_
_entity.id
_entity.type
_entity.pdbx_description
1 polymer ?
#
loop_
_entity_poly.entity_id
_entity_poly.type
_entity_poly.pdbx_seq_one_letter_code
_entity_poly.pdbx_strand_id
1 'polypeptide(L)'
;MKVETKQRKRAMAGMRAITGEQKILGTLVRVINLGKRALDGVMLEMGRMFVESLMLIEREELAGPDYYPTNPSLQKWAHEAGSVYIGDQKVKVKRPRLRDIVHGEVLLKSYQSLRAPGQFSEGLLERLLRGVSAQKYLETVINSAEAFGVSPTSVSRKVVELTAKKLAVFKERSLANFKPFAIFLDTIHRGSEAFLVALGVDLGGEKIALGFWQGSSENHEICEALFKGLEGRGLVLSKRVLFVTDGGSGLIKALRERFGKKLLHQRCAIHKSRNLQGHLAKRYRKEAHKRLMTALEQTSYTDARQMLLELETWLRAKNESAADSLLEAFEELLTLHRLKVPGLLRKTLMSTNPIESMFSLVRHSERNIKRSRATKMLQRWLGSVLLYCEGCFNKVKGFKGIAQVIVTIEAEQAEQQSAPMKQAA
;
A
#
# COMPACT_ATOMS: atom_id res chain seq x y z
N MET A 1 -4.20 59.10 -8.42
CA MET A 1 -3.16 58.28 -7.75
C MET A 1 -3.67 57.14 -6.85
N LYS A 2 -4.64 57.32 -5.92
CA LYS A 2 -5.04 56.22 -4.98
C LYS A 2 -5.87 55.07 -5.60
N VAL A 3 -6.61 55.32 -6.69
CA VAL A 3 -7.48 54.31 -7.34
C VAL A 3 -6.65 53.29 -8.17
N GLU A 4 -5.63 53.76 -8.89
CA GLU A 4 -4.70 52.91 -9.65
C GLU A 4 -3.93 51.93 -8.75
N THR A 5 -3.59 52.32 -7.51
CA THR A 5 -2.87 51.44 -6.57
C THR A 5 -3.73 50.27 -6.10
N LYS A 6 -5.05 50.46 -6.01
CA LYS A 6 -6.00 49.43 -5.56
C LYS A 6 -6.31 48.43 -6.68
N GLN A 7 -6.45 48.92 -7.93
CA GLN A 7 -6.58 48.06 -9.11
C GLN A 7 -5.30 47.26 -9.36
N ARG A 8 -4.10 47.86 -9.24
CA ARG A 8 -2.81 47.15 -9.38
C ARG A 8 -2.62 46.07 -8.31
N LYS A 9 -3.02 46.32 -7.05
CA LYS A 9 -2.99 45.31 -5.98
C LYS A 9 -3.97 44.15 -6.23
N ARG A 10 -5.18 44.42 -6.74
CA ARG A 10 -6.15 43.37 -7.12
C ARG A 10 -5.68 42.55 -8.32
N ALA A 11 -5.10 43.18 -9.33
CA ALA A 11 -4.53 42.49 -10.49
C ALA A 11 -3.33 41.60 -10.11
N MET A 12 -2.44 42.08 -9.24
CA MET A 12 -1.31 41.30 -8.71
C MET A 12 -1.77 40.16 -7.78
N ALA A 13 -2.83 40.36 -7.00
CA ALA A 13 -3.45 39.29 -6.20
C ALA A 13 -4.11 38.23 -7.09
N GLY A 14 -4.79 38.64 -8.17
CA GLY A 14 -5.33 37.75 -9.19
C GLY A 14 -4.23 36.97 -9.92
N MET A 15 -3.12 37.61 -10.31
CA MET A 15 -1.97 36.93 -10.89
C MET A 15 -1.28 35.96 -9.92
N ARG A 16 -1.20 36.29 -8.62
CA ARG A 16 -0.68 35.40 -7.57
C ARG A 16 -1.61 34.20 -7.32
N ALA A 17 -2.92 34.40 -7.41
CA ALA A 17 -3.91 33.33 -7.33
C ALA A 17 -3.84 32.41 -8.56
N ILE A 18 -3.74 32.97 -9.77
CA ILE A 18 -3.57 32.21 -11.03
C ILE A 18 -2.24 31.46 -11.05
N THR A 19 -1.14 32.07 -10.62
CA THR A 19 0.16 31.36 -10.51
C THR A 19 0.15 30.31 -9.41
N GLY A 20 -0.59 30.52 -8.31
CA GLY A 20 -0.85 29.52 -7.27
C GLY A 20 -1.66 28.33 -7.78
N GLU A 21 -2.75 28.59 -8.50
CA GLU A 21 -3.60 27.58 -9.15
C GLU A 21 -2.84 26.84 -10.25
N GLN A 22 -2.04 27.51 -11.07
CA GLN A 22 -1.19 26.85 -12.07
C GLN A 22 -0.06 26.03 -11.42
N LYS A 23 0.50 26.46 -10.28
CA LYS A 23 1.45 25.65 -9.51
C LYS A 23 0.80 24.42 -8.91
N ILE A 24 -0.43 24.55 -8.40
CA ILE A 24 -1.22 23.45 -7.85
C ILE A 24 -1.63 22.49 -8.96
N LEU A 25 -2.09 23.00 -10.11
CA LEU A 25 -2.42 22.21 -11.31
C LEU A 25 -1.18 21.51 -11.85
N GLY A 26 -0.05 22.21 -11.99
CA GLY A 26 1.22 21.61 -12.41
C GLY A 26 1.77 20.59 -11.40
N THR A 27 1.46 20.75 -10.12
CA THR A 27 1.81 19.76 -9.09
C THR A 27 0.86 18.56 -9.13
N LEU A 28 -0.44 18.78 -9.30
CA LEU A 28 -1.45 17.73 -9.51
C LEU A 28 -1.16 16.92 -10.76
N VAL A 29 -0.90 17.57 -11.89
CA VAL A 29 -0.50 16.94 -13.15
C VAL A 29 0.80 16.16 -12.96
N ARG A 30 1.79 16.71 -12.25
CA ARG A 30 3.02 15.94 -11.93
C ARG A 30 2.75 14.74 -11.03
N VAL A 31 1.90 14.87 -10.00
CA VAL A 31 1.54 13.76 -9.10
C VAL A 31 0.74 12.68 -9.85
N ILE A 32 -0.22 13.08 -10.68
CA ILE A 32 -1.00 12.20 -11.55
C ILE A 32 -0.07 11.52 -12.55
N ASN A 33 0.84 12.26 -13.20
CA ASN A 33 1.79 11.71 -14.17
C ASN A 33 2.82 10.80 -13.50
N LEU A 34 3.25 11.10 -12.28
CA LEU A 34 4.15 10.24 -11.51
C LEU A 34 3.45 8.94 -11.12
N GLY A 35 2.21 9.04 -10.63
CA GLY A 35 1.36 7.88 -10.34
C GLY A 35 1.05 7.06 -11.59
N LYS A 36 0.77 7.72 -12.72
CA LYS A 36 0.55 7.09 -14.02
C LYS A 36 1.81 6.39 -14.51
N ARG A 37 2.98 7.03 -14.48
CA ARG A 37 4.26 6.40 -14.87
C ARG A 37 4.62 5.21 -13.99
N ALA A 38 4.38 5.31 -12.68
CA ALA A 38 4.53 4.17 -11.78
C ALA A 38 3.60 3.04 -12.21
N LEU A 39 2.33 3.35 -12.48
CA LEU A 39 1.34 2.38 -12.98
C LEU A 39 1.75 1.76 -14.32
N ASP A 40 2.20 2.57 -15.29
CA ASP A 40 2.66 2.11 -16.61
C ASP A 40 3.88 1.19 -16.46
N GLY A 41 4.79 1.50 -15.52
CA GLY A 41 5.89 0.62 -15.13
C GLY A 41 5.42 -0.74 -14.58
N VAL A 42 4.39 -0.75 -13.72
CA VAL A 42 3.74 -2.01 -13.25
C VAL A 42 3.33 -2.84 -14.44
N MET A 43 2.63 -2.18 -15.35
CA MET A 43 1.89 -2.80 -16.42
C MET A 43 2.87 -3.44 -17.39
N LEU A 44 3.94 -2.74 -17.75
CA LEU A 44 4.98 -3.24 -18.63
C LEU A 44 5.74 -4.43 -18.02
N GLU A 45 6.09 -4.39 -16.73
CA GLU A 45 6.79 -5.50 -16.07
C GLU A 45 5.89 -6.75 -15.98
N MET A 46 4.64 -6.58 -15.55
CA MET A 46 3.70 -7.69 -15.49
C MET A 46 3.32 -8.22 -16.88
N GLY A 47 3.19 -7.34 -17.87
CA GLY A 47 2.96 -7.72 -19.27
C GLY A 47 4.14 -8.48 -19.85
N ARG A 48 5.37 -8.06 -19.53
CA ARG A 48 6.57 -8.79 -19.92
C ARG A 48 6.56 -10.21 -19.34
N MET A 49 6.31 -10.34 -18.04
CA MET A 49 6.22 -11.64 -17.38
C MET A 49 5.12 -12.52 -18.00
N PHE A 50 3.98 -11.92 -18.36
CA PHE A 50 2.88 -12.61 -19.02
C PHE A 50 3.27 -13.12 -20.40
N VAL A 51 3.86 -12.26 -21.23
CA VAL A 51 4.31 -12.59 -22.59
C VAL A 51 5.40 -13.66 -22.58
N GLU A 52 6.42 -13.56 -21.71
CA GLU A 52 7.43 -14.61 -21.54
C GLU A 52 6.78 -15.94 -21.14
N SER A 53 5.73 -15.89 -20.33
CA SER A 53 4.99 -17.08 -19.90
C SER A 53 4.11 -17.67 -21.01
N LEU A 54 3.51 -16.85 -21.88
CA LEU A 54 2.75 -17.32 -23.04
C LEU A 54 3.64 -18.15 -23.97
N MET A 55 4.85 -17.68 -24.24
CA MET A 55 5.81 -18.42 -25.06
C MET A 55 6.21 -19.76 -24.43
N LEU A 56 6.32 -19.81 -23.09
CA LEU A 56 6.59 -21.07 -22.38
C LEU A 56 5.41 -22.03 -22.48
N ILE A 57 4.18 -21.54 -22.34
CA ILE A 57 2.96 -22.34 -22.51
C ILE A 57 2.89 -22.92 -23.91
N GLU A 58 3.04 -22.09 -24.95
CA GLU A 58 2.99 -22.56 -26.33
C GLU A 58 4.07 -23.62 -26.59
N ARG A 59 5.28 -23.41 -26.07
CA ARG A 59 6.37 -24.39 -26.17
C ARG A 59 6.00 -25.73 -25.51
N GLU A 60 5.37 -25.70 -24.34
CA GLU A 60 4.90 -26.90 -23.64
C GLU A 60 3.70 -27.56 -24.32
N GLU A 61 2.80 -26.80 -24.93
CA GLU A 61 1.68 -27.35 -25.71
C GLU A 61 2.16 -28.07 -26.97
N LEU A 62 3.23 -27.58 -27.61
CA LEU A 62 3.83 -28.20 -28.79
C LEU A 62 4.70 -29.42 -28.46
N ALA A 63 5.51 -29.35 -27.41
CA ALA A 63 6.53 -30.37 -27.11
C ALA A 63 6.23 -31.26 -25.89
N GLY A 64 5.17 -30.96 -25.12
CA GLY A 64 4.83 -31.62 -23.87
C GLY A 64 5.55 -31.02 -22.65
N PRO A 65 5.26 -31.46 -21.41
CA PRO A 65 5.97 -31.07 -20.19
C PRO A 65 7.48 -31.36 -20.21
N ASP A 66 8.27 -30.68 -19.36
CA ASP A 66 9.74 -30.82 -19.33
C ASP A 66 10.22 -32.26 -19.06
N TYR A 67 9.53 -32.98 -18.18
CA TYR A 67 9.88 -34.36 -17.82
C TYR A 67 9.03 -35.42 -18.53
N TYR A 68 8.11 -34.99 -19.40
CA TYR A 68 7.18 -35.86 -20.14
C TYR A 68 6.95 -35.31 -21.55
N PRO A 69 7.96 -35.28 -22.43
CA PRO A 69 7.80 -34.75 -23.78
C PRO A 69 6.78 -35.58 -24.57
N THR A 70 5.88 -34.90 -25.28
CA THR A 70 4.81 -35.54 -26.08
C THR A 70 5.21 -35.71 -27.54
N ASN A 71 6.20 -34.94 -28.02
CA ASN A 71 6.72 -35.05 -29.38
C ASN A 71 8.26 -35.30 -29.36
N PRO A 72 8.72 -36.49 -29.76
CA PRO A 72 10.14 -36.83 -29.80
C PRO A 72 10.96 -36.00 -30.79
N SER A 73 10.34 -35.42 -31.84
CA SER A 73 11.05 -34.62 -32.84
C SER A 73 11.38 -33.22 -32.35
N LEU A 74 10.78 -32.77 -31.25
CA LEU A 74 10.89 -31.41 -30.73
C LEU A 74 11.76 -31.34 -29.47
N GLN A 75 12.85 -30.60 -29.55
CA GLN A 75 13.79 -30.36 -28.45
C GLN A 75 13.66 -28.95 -27.89
N LYS A 76 13.46 -28.85 -26.57
CA LYS A 76 13.46 -27.58 -25.84
C LYS A 76 14.89 -27.11 -25.62
N TRP A 77 15.25 -25.95 -26.17
CA TRP A 77 16.58 -25.36 -25.98
C TRP A 77 16.55 -24.24 -24.92
N ALA A 78 17.74 -23.75 -24.57
CA ALA A 78 17.96 -22.55 -23.77
C ALA A 78 17.21 -21.31 -24.29
N HIS A 79 17.08 -20.32 -23.41
CA HIS A 79 16.41 -19.06 -23.71
C HIS A 79 17.32 -18.11 -24.49
N GLU A 80 16.71 -17.25 -25.30
CA GLU A 80 17.40 -16.21 -26.07
C GLU A 80 16.83 -14.83 -25.75
N ALA A 81 17.70 -13.81 -25.82
CA ALA A 81 17.24 -12.43 -25.69
C ALA A 81 16.42 -12.02 -26.92
N GLY A 82 15.25 -11.43 -26.67
CA GLY A 82 14.38 -10.91 -27.72
C GLY A 82 13.67 -9.65 -27.29
N SER A 83 12.78 -9.17 -28.15
CA SER A 83 11.88 -8.05 -27.85
C SER A 83 10.49 -8.31 -28.42
N VAL A 84 9.48 -7.81 -27.72
CA VAL A 84 8.06 -7.83 -28.08
C VAL A 84 7.46 -6.45 -27.89
N TYR A 85 6.28 -6.20 -28.42
CA TYR A 85 5.50 -5.01 -28.15
C TYR A 85 4.46 -5.28 -27.05
N ILE A 86 4.38 -4.35 -26.11
CA ILE A 86 3.35 -4.27 -25.07
C ILE A 86 2.74 -2.87 -25.15
N GLY A 87 1.49 -2.78 -25.59
CA GLY A 87 0.92 -1.57 -26.16
C GLY A 87 1.74 -1.11 -27.35
N ASP A 88 2.18 0.14 -27.29
CA ASP A 88 3.07 0.75 -28.27
C ASP A 88 4.55 0.67 -27.86
N GLN A 89 4.85 0.06 -26.70
CA GLN A 89 6.19 0.03 -26.13
C GLN A 89 6.91 -1.27 -26.45
N LYS A 90 8.15 -1.17 -26.92
CA LYS A 90 9.02 -2.31 -27.18
C LYS A 90 9.74 -2.75 -25.92
N VAL A 91 9.43 -3.96 -25.45
CA VAL A 91 9.93 -4.50 -24.18
C VAL A 91 10.87 -5.68 -24.44
N LYS A 92 12.01 -5.71 -23.75
CA LYS A 92 12.96 -6.82 -23.81
C LYS A 92 12.40 -8.03 -23.07
N VAL A 93 12.52 -9.21 -23.68
CA VAL A 93 12.03 -10.48 -23.15
C VAL A 93 13.09 -11.57 -23.27
N LYS A 94 12.99 -12.60 -22.42
CA LYS A 94 13.68 -13.88 -22.61
C LYS A 94 12.75 -14.85 -23.32
N ARG A 95 12.98 -15.11 -24.60
CA ARG A 95 12.16 -16.06 -25.37
C ARG A 95 12.67 -17.49 -25.17
N PRO A 96 11.81 -18.47 -24.85
CA PRO A 96 12.20 -19.87 -24.88
C PRO A 96 12.35 -20.34 -26.33
N ARG A 97 13.33 -21.21 -26.60
CA ARG A 97 13.55 -21.78 -27.93
C ARG A 97 13.02 -23.20 -28.02
N LEU A 98 12.52 -23.55 -29.19
CA LEU A 98 12.08 -24.89 -29.56
C LEU A 98 12.70 -25.24 -30.91
N ARG A 99 13.21 -26.46 -31.05
CA ARG A 99 13.90 -26.90 -32.28
C ARG A 99 13.39 -28.27 -32.68
N ASP A 100 13.01 -28.41 -33.94
CA ASP A 100 12.79 -29.71 -34.56
C ASP A 100 14.13 -30.30 -35.01
N ILE A 101 14.32 -31.60 -34.78
CA ILE A 101 15.56 -32.32 -35.09
C ILE A 101 15.86 -32.27 -36.60
N VAL A 102 14.84 -32.29 -37.46
CA VAL A 102 14.98 -32.33 -38.91
C VAL A 102 14.85 -30.93 -39.51
N HIS A 103 13.87 -30.15 -39.05
CA HIS A 103 13.49 -28.88 -39.67
C HIS A 103 14.11 -27.64 -39.02
N GLY A 104 14.88 -27.80 -37.94
CA GLY A 104 15.59 -26.69 -37.30
C GLY A 104 14.69 -25.87 -36.37
N GLU A 105 14.93 -24.55 -36.28
CA GLU A 105 14.27 -23.72 -35.26
C GLU A 105 12.76 -23.58 -35.49
N VAL A 106 11.97 -23.92 -34.48
CA VAL A 106 10.51 -23.77 -34.48
C VAL A 106 10.18 -22.43 -33.83
N LEU A 107 9.71 -21.48 -34.65
CA LEU A 107 9.27 -20.18 -34.17
C LEU A 107 7.91 -20.31 -33.49
N LEU A 108 7.85 -19.86 -32.23
CA LEU A 108 6.62 -19.76 -31.46
C LEU A 108 5.71 -18.68 -32.06
N LYS A 109 4.46 -19.04 -32.39
CA LYS A 109 3.43 -18.16 -32.95
C LYS A 109 3.14 -17.00 -32.03
N SER A 110 3.06 -17.23 -30.71
CA SER A 110 2.90 -16.18 -29.71
C SER A 110 4.00 -15.12 -29.81
N TYR A 111 5.25 -15.56 -29.98
CA TYR A 111 6.38 -14.64 -30.13
C TYR A 111 6.35 -13.89 -31.47
N GLN A 112 5.98 -14.56 -32.56
CA GLN A 112 5.83 -13.92 -33.88
C GLN A 112 4.75 -12.84 -33.87
N SER A 113 3.56 -13.15 -33.34
CA SER A 113 2.46 -12.19 -33.22
C SER A 113 2.84 -10.99 -32.37
N LEU A 114 3.58 -11.20 -31.28
CA LEU A 114 3.97 -10.14 -30.34
C LEU A 114 5.14 -9.28 -30.82
N ARG A 115 5.72 -9.54 -32.01
CA ARG A 115 6.72 -8.64 -32.62
C ARG A 115 6.10 -7.44 -33.35
N ALA A 116 4.79 -7.45 -33.60
CA ALA A 116 4.11 -6.33 -34.21
C ALA A 116 3.41 -5.46 -33.14
N PRO A 117 3.45 -4.11 -33.26
CA PRO A 117 2.69 -3.24 -32.39
C PRO A 117 1.18 -3.49 -32.54
N GLY A 118 0.41 -3.24 -31.47
CA GLY A 118 -1.05 -3.37 -31.45
C GLY A 118 -1.60 -4.79 -31.19
N GLN A 119 -0.78 -5.84 -31.26
CA GLN A 119 -1.20 -7.23 -31.01
C GLN A 119 -1.43 -7.53 -29.52
N PHE A 120 -0.67 -6.87 -28.65
CA PHE A 120 -0.87 -6.88 -27.20
C PHE A 120 -1.12 -5.45 -26.74
N SER A 121 -2.37 -4.99 -26.74
CA SER A 121 -2.67 -3.60 -26.39
C SER A 121 -2.44 -3.33 -24.90
N GLU A 122 -2.11 -2.07 -24.56
CA GLU A 122 -2.13 -1.61 -23.17
C GLU A 122 -3.49 -1.91 -22.53
N GLY A 123 -4.59 -1.78 -23.27
CA GLY A 123 -5.94 -2.14 -22.82
C GLY A 123 -6.15 -3.64 -22.56
N LEU A 124 -5.50 -4.55 -23.30
CA LEU A 124 -5.57 -5.99 -23.07
C LEU A 124 -4.80 -6.38 -21.80
N LEU A 125 -3.59 -5.85 -21.67
CA LEU A 125 -2.77 -5.96 -20.47
C LEU A 125 -3.49 -5.36 -19.26
N GLU A 126 -4.13 -4.21 -19.43
CA GLU A 126 -4.91 -3.53 -18.40
C GLU A 126 -6.14 -4.35 -18.01
N ARG A 127 -6.79 -5.04 -18.95
CA ARG A 127 -7.91 -5.96 -18.64
C ARG A 127 -7.43 -7.22 -17.93
N LEU A 128 -6.29 -7.79 -18.33
CA LEU A 128 -5.68 -8.94 -17.68
C LEU A 128 -5.19 -8.62 -16.25
N LEU A 129 -4.60 -7.44 -16.05
CA LEU A 129 -4.04 -6.99 -14.77
C LEU A 129 -5.05 -6.34 -13.83
N ARG A 130 -6.04 -5.60 -14.37
CA ARG A 130 -7.15 -5.07 -13.56
C ARG A 130 -8.18 -6.12 -13.18
N GLY A 131 -7.92 -7.39 -13.49
CA GLY A 131 -8.74 -8.53 -13.10
C GLY A 131 -10.21 -8.29 -13.43
N VAL A 132 -10.57 -8.36 -14.70
CA VAL A 132 -11.99 -8.28 -15.06
C VAL A 132 -12.77 -9.36 -14.31
N SER A 133 -14.04 -9.10 -13.96
CA SER A 133 -14.89 -9.98 -13.16
C SER A 133 -14.77 -11.44 -13.60
N ALA A 134 -14.99 -12.44 -12.75
CA ALA A 134 -14.82 -13.85 -13.12
C ALA A 134 -15.48 -14.27 -14.48
N GLN A 135 -16.53 -13.56 -14.93
CA GLN A 135 -17.12 -13.68 -16.27
C GLN A 135 -16.25 -13.04 -17.38
N LYS A 136 -15.82 -11.78 -17.20
CA LYS A 136 -14.97 -11.08 -18.16
C LYS A 136 -13.50 -11.49 -18.10
N TYR A 137 -13.04 -12.13 -17.02
CA TYR A 137 -11.76 -12.82 -16.96
C TYR A 137 -11.78 -13.98 -17.95
N LEU A 138 -12.86 -14.77 -18.00
CA LEU A 138 -13.02 -15.81 -19.01
C LEU A 138 -12.95 -15.20 -20.41
N GLU A 139 -13.72 -14.15 -20.68
CA GLU A 139 -13.76 -13.46 -21.99
C GLU A 139 -12.42 -12.79 -22.35
N THR A 140 -11.71 -12.19 -21.38
CA THR A 140 -10.39 -11.57 -21.60
C THR A 140 -9.32 -12.62 -21.79
N VAL A 141 -9.37 -13.71 -21.02
CA VAL A 141 -8.45 -14.84 -21.13
C VAL A 141 -8.72 -15.62 -22.41
N ILE A 142 -9.98 -15.72 -22.86
CA ILE A 142 -10.40 -16.28 -24.16
C ILE A 142 -9.93 -15.39 -25.31
N ASN A 143 -10.23 -14.09 -25.28
CA ASN A 143 -9.81 -13.18 -26.33
C ASN A 143 -8.28 -13.02 -26.39
N SER A 144 -7.58 -13.10 -25.24
CA SER A 144 -6.11 -13.14 -25.21
C SER A 144 -5.59 -14.48 -25.73
N ALA A 145 -6.20 -15.59 -25.33
CA ALA A 145 -5.88 -16.92 -25.80
C ALA A 145 -6.02 -17.04 -27.32
N GLU A 146 -7.12 -16.55 -27.88
CA GLU A 146 -7.39 -16.51 -29.33
C GLU A 146 -6.40 -15.59 -30.06
N ALA A 147 -6.11 -14.41 -29.50
CA ALA A 147 -5.12 -13.48 -30.09
C ALA A 147 -3.68 -14.03 -30.08
N PHE A 148 -3.35 -14.92 -29.14
CA PHE A 148 -1.99 -15.48 -28.98
C PHE A 148 -1.87 -16.97 -29.33
N GLY A 149 -2.94 -17.61 -29.79
CA GLY A 149 -2.96 -19.02 -30.21
C GLY A 149 -2.73 -20.03 -29.08
N VAL A 150 -3.03 -19.69 -27.83
CA VAL A 150 -2.86 -20.58 -26.65
C VAL A 150 -4.21 -20.84 -25.97
N SER A 151 -4.33 -21.88 -25.15
CA SER A 151 -5.63 -22.15 -24.51
C SER A 151 -5.97 -21.16 -23.36
N PRO A 152 -7.24 -20.75 -23.19
CA PRO A 152 -7.68 -19.89 -22.08
C PRO A 152 -7.39 -20.53 -20.70
N THR A 153 -7.48 -21.86 -20.63
CA THR A 153 -7.22 -22.62 -19.41
C THR A 153 -5.73 -22.58 -19.04
N SER A 154 -4.83 -22.67 -20.01
CA SER A 154 -3.38 -22.58 -19.82
C SER A 154 -2.96 -21.20 -19.29
N VAL A 155 -3.50 -20.13 -19.88
CA VAL A 155 -3.27 -18.74 -19.43
C VAL A 155 -3.71 -18.54 -17.99
N SER A 156 -4.91 -19.04 -17.63
CA SER A 156 -5.43 -18.92 -16.28
C SER A 156 -4.58 -19.67 -15.24
N ARG A 157 -4.16 -20.91 -15.55
CA ARG A 157 -3.26 -21.70 -14.69
C ARG A 157 -1.94 -20.98 -14.44
N LYS A 158 -1.39 -20.33 -15.46
CA LYS A 158 -0.11 -19.62 -15.36
C LYS A 158 -0.19 -18.33 -14.53
N VAL A 159 -1.25 -17.54 -14.69
CA VAL A 159 -1.52 -16.38 -13.81
C VAL A 159 -1.64 -16.84 -12.35
N VAL A 160 -2.27 -18.00 -12.11
CA VAL A 160 -2.36 -18.59 -10.78
C VAL A 160 -0.98 -18.95 -10.23
N GLU A 161 -0.16 -19.62 -11.02
CA GLU A 161 1.21 -19.99 -10.65
C GLU A 161 2.08 -18.77 -10.33
N LEU A 162 2.09 -17.74 -11.20
CA LEU A 162 2.91 -16.54 -11.03
C LEU A 162 2.50 -15.75 -9.77
N THR A 163 1.20 -15.53 -9.58
CA THR A 163 0.69 -14.81 -8.41
C THR A 163 0.87 -15.61 -7.11
N ALA A 164 0.85 -16.95 -7.18
CA ALA A 164 1.21 -17.81 -6.06
C ALA A 164 2.69 -17.68 -5.70
N LYS A 165 3.60 -17.67 -6.69
CA LYS A 165 5.04 -17.42 -6.47
C LYS A 165 5.31 -16.05 -5.85
N LYS A 166 4.67 -14.99 -6.36
CA LYS A 166 4.80 -13.63 -5.79
C LYS A 166 4.25 -13.56 -4.36
N LEU A 167 3.13 -14.24 -4.09
CA LEU A 167 2.59 -14.35 -2.73
C LEU A 167 3.57 -15.08 -1.80
N ALA A 168 4.17 -16.19 -2.23
CA ALA A 168 5.17 -16.91 -1.46
C ALA A 168 6.36 -16.02 -1.13
N VAL A 169 6.94 -15.33 -2.13
CA VAL A 169 8.01 -14.35 -1.94
C VAL A 169 7.61 -13.29 -0.89
N PHE A 170 6.41 -12.73 -1.00
CA PHE A 170 5.94 -11.72 -0.05
C PHE A 170 5.75 -12.28 1.37
N LYS A 171 5.17 -13.48 1.50
CA LYS A 171 4.86 -14.11 2.79
C LYS A 171 6.07 -14.79 3.44
N GLU A 172 7.12 -15.11 2.71
CA GLU A 172 8.26 -15.90 3.21
C GLU A 172 9.58 -15.12 3.26
N ARG A 173 9.66 -13.94 2.63
CA ARG A 173 10.88 -13.11 2.67
C ARG A 173 11.33 -12.84 4.11
N SER A 174 12.65 -12.79 4.29
CA SER A 174 13.23 -12.36 5.56
C SER A 174 12.98 -10.87 5.81
N LEU A 175 12.65 -10.55 7.05
CA LEU A 175 12.53 -9.20 7.59
C LEU A 175 13.63 -8.90 8.61
N ALA A 176 14.63 -9.78 8.77
CA ALA A 176 15.68 -9.66 9.79
C ALA A 176 16.52 -8.39 9.67
N ASN A 177 16.74 -7.91 8.45
CA ASN A 177 17.52 -6.69 8.19
C ASN A 177 16.67 -5.42 8.29
N PHE A 178 15.34 -5.54 8.38
CA PHE A 178 14.47 -4.38 8.48
C PHE A 178 14.41 -3.91 9.94
N LYS A 179 14.88 -2.68 10.17
CA LYS A 179 14.88 -2.05 11.51
C LYS A 179 13.69 -1.09 11.62
N PRO A 180 12.54 -1.51 12.19
CA PRO A 180 11.34 -0.70 12.21
C PRO A 180 11.50 0.53 13.11
N PHE A 181 11.26 1.71 12.56
CA PHE A 181 11.01 2.95 13.31
C PHE A 181 9.52 3.08 13.63
N ALA A 182 8.66 2.90 12.63
CA ALA A 182 7.21 2.97 12.78
C ALA A 182 6.50 1.86 12.00
N ILE A 183 5.37 1.39 12.50
CA ILE A 183 4.51 0.42 11.82
C ILE A 183 3.09 0.97 11.78
N PHE A 184 2.55 1.12 10.57
CA PHE A 184 1.16 1.44 10.32
C PHE A 184 0.36 0.15 10.22
N LEU A 185 -0.74 0.08 10.94
CA LEU A 185 -1.67 -1.05 10.93
C LEU A 185 -3.06 -0.53 10.57
N ASP A 186 -3.65 -1.15 9.56
CA ASP A 186 -4.96 -0.80 9.04
C ASP A 186 -5.57 -2.01 8.32
N THR A 187 -6.89 -2.03 8.20
CA THR A 187 -7.62 -3.14 7.60
C THR A 187 -8.22 -2.75 6.26
N ILE A 188 -8.03 -3.62 5.28
CA ILE A 188 -8.71 -3.53 3.99
C ILE A 188 -9.80 -4.61 3.89
N HIS A 189 -11.05 -4.16 3.76
CA HIS A 189 -12.19 -5.04 3.52
C HIS A 189 -12.32 -5.38 2.04
N ARG A 190 -12.49 -6.67 1.73
CA ARG A 190 -12.57 -7.23 0.38
C ARG A 190 -13.69 -8.26 0.31
N GLY A 191 -14.88 -7.82 -0.10
CA GLY A 191 -16.09 -8.63 -0.01
C GLY A 191 -16.47 -8.85 1.46
N SER A 192 -16.64 -10.11 1.87
CA SER A 192 -16.89 -10.51 3.26
C SER A 192 -15.62 -10.69 4.09
N GLU A 193 -14.44 -10.52 3.50
CA GLU A 193 -13.15 -10.77 4.16
C GLU A 193 -12.50 -9.46 4.62
N ALA A 194 -11.83 -9.50 5.77
CA ALA A 194 -10.98 -8.44 6.28
C ALA A 194 -9.51 -8.87 6.21
N PHE A 195 -8.64 -7.97 5.76
CA PHE A 195 -7.20 -8.18 5.77
C PHE A 195 -6.54 -7.10 6.60
N LEU A 196 -6.01 -7.47 7.77
CA LEU A 196 -5.15 -6.59 8.56
C LEU A 196 -3.79 -6.53 7.89
N VAL A 197 -3.34 -5.33 7.52
CA VAL A 197 -2.08 -5.12 6.80
C VAL A 197 -1.12 -4.29 7.65
N ALA A 198 0.15 -4.66 7.66
CA ALA A 198 1.23 -3.92 8.28
C ALA A 198 2.11 -3.25 7.23
N LEU A 199 2.31 -1.94 7.34
CA LEU A 199 3.27 -1.17 6.56
C LEU A 199 4.35 -0.64 7.50
N GLY A 200 5.60 -1.02 7.29
CA GLY A 200 6.75 -0.58 8.08
C GLY A 200 7.41 0.65 7.48
N VAL A 201 7.98 1.49 8.35
CA VAL A 201 8.96 2.53 8.02
C VAL A 201 10.23 2.21 8.79
N ASP A 202 11.36 2.14 8.09
CA ASP A 202 12.66 1.87 8.73
C ASP A 202 13.32 3.14 9.29
N LEU A 203 14.52 2.98 9.86
CA LEU A 203 15.30 4.11 10.39
C LEU A 203 15.74 5.11 9.30
N GLY A 204 15.85 4.66 8.05
CA GLY A 204 16.17 5.50 6.88
C GLY A 204 14.95 6.19 6.26
N GLY A 205 13.75 5.92 6.77
CA GLY A 205 12.48 6.42 6.25
C GLY A 205 11.92 5.67 5.04
N GLU A 206 12.51 4.53 4.67
CA GLU A 206 12.04 3.64 3.61
C GLU A 206 10.83 2.85 4.09
N LYS A 207 9.86 2.65 3.19
CA LYS A 207 8.63 1.95 3.48
C LYS A 207 8.64 0.58 2.84
N ILE A 208 8.14 -0.43 3.54
CA ILE A 208 7.82 -1.75 2.97
C ILE A 208 6.50 -2.27 3.55
N ALA A 209 5.73 -3.03 2.77
CA ALA A 209 4.54 -3.72 3.24
C ALA A 209 4.96 -4.99 3.99
N LEU A 210 5.05 -4.93 5.32
CA LEU A 210 5.61 -6.01 6.14
C LEU A 210 4.84 -7.32 5.97
N GLY A 211 3.51 -7.28 5.91
CA GLY A 211 2.69 -8.48 5.79
C GLY A 211 1.20 -8.19 5.91
N PHE A 212 0.40 -9.23 5.78
CA PHE A 212 -1.03 -9.17 6.08
C PHE A 212 -1.51 -10.48 6.68
N TRP A 213 -2.62 -10.42 7.40
CA TRP A 213 -3.35 -11.58 7.89
C TRP A 213 -4.83 -11.46 7.55
N GLN A 214 -5.46 -12.58 7.21
CA GLN A 214 -6.88 -12.64 6.84
C GLN A 214 -7.72 -12.98 8.08
N GLY A 215 -8.88 -12.35 8.21
CA GLY A 215 -9.92 -12.83 9.10
C GLY A 215 -11.30 -12.22 8.81
N SER A 216 -12.27 -12.55 9.65
CA SER A 216 -13.68 -12.16 9.48
C SER A 216 -14.00 -10.76 10.05
N SER A 217 -13.24 -10.30 11.03
CA SER A 217 -13.32 -8.96 11.63
C SER A 217 -11.96 -8.56 12.20
N GLU A 218 -11.79 -7.30 12.61
CA GLU A 218 -10.61 -6.90 13.38
C GLU A 218 -10.70 -7.44 14.81
N ASN A 219 -10.20 -8.65 15.03
CA ASN A 219 -10.10 -9.21 16.38
C ASN A 219 -8.64 -9.25 16.86
N HIS A 220 -8.48 -9.38 18.17
CA HIS A 220 -7.18 -9.47 18.83
C HIS A 220 -6.33 -10.63 18.27
N GLU A 221 -6.95 -11.79 17.99
CA GLU A 221 -6.26 -13.00 17.52
C GLU A 221 -5.59 -12.80 16.15
N ILE A 222 -6.26 -12.09 15.23
CA ILE A 222 -5.73 -11.77 13.90
C ILE A 222 -4.52 -10.84 14.01
N CYS A 223 -4.54 -9.91 14.96
CA CYS A 223 -3.41 -9.03 15.24
C CYS A 223 -2.19 -9.82 15.73
N GLU A 224 -2.40 -10.71 16.70
CA GLU A 224 -1.34 -11.58 17.21
C GLU A 224 -0.81 -12.55 16.15
N ALA A 225 -1.69 -13.11 15.31
CA ALA A 225 -1.27 -13.97 14.20
C ALA A 225 -0.40 -13.20 13.19
N LEU A 226 -0.77 -11.96 12.86
CA LEU A 226 0.06 -11.10 12.03
C LEU A 226 1.43 -10.87 12.68
N PHE A 227 1.49 -10.45 13.95
CA PHE A 227 2.75 -10.17 14.64
C PHE A 227 3.66 -11.40 14.72
N LYS A 228 3.13 -12.57 15.10
CA LYS A 228 3.88 -13.83 15.09
C LYS A 228 4.42 -14.15 13.70
N GLY A 229 3.63 -13.93 12.66
CA GLY A 229 4.07 -14.10 11.27
C GLY A 229 5.15 -13.10 10.82
N LEU A 230 5.17 -11.87 11.36
CA LEU A 230 6.24 -10.91 11.10
C LEU A 230 7.54 -11.33 11.82
N GLU A 231 7.44 -11.71 13.09
CA GLU A 231 8.59 -12.13 13.92
C GLU A 231 9.20 -13.45 13.47
N GLY A 232 8.38 -14.41 13.04
CA GLY A 232 8.85 -15.66 12.44
C GLY A 232 9.69 -15.45 11.18
N ARG A 233 9.61 -14.26 10.55
CA ARG A 233 10.45 -13.84 9.43
C ARG A 233 11.66 -13.01 9.84
N GLY A 234 11.88 -12.85 11.15
CA GLY A 234 13.00 -12.12 11.72
C GLY A 234 12.73 -10.65 12.05
N LEU A 235 11.50 -10.14 11.87
CA LEU A 235 11.21 -8.76 12.24
C LEU A 235 11.29 -8.59 13.77
N VAL A 236 12.14 -7.69 14.25
CA VAL A 236 12.23 -7.40 15.68
C VAL A 236 11.18 -6.36 16.06
N LEU A 237 10.04 -6.83 16.57
CA LEU A 237 9.03 -5.97 17.18
C LEU A 237 9.44 -5.65 18.62
N SER A 238 9.37 -4.38 19.00
CA SER A 238 9.72 -3.95 20.35
C SER A 238 8.91 -2.74 20.78
N LYS A 239 8.91 -2.47 22.08
CA LYS A 239 8.36 -1.24 22.67
C LYS A 239 8.99 0.07 22.17
N ARG A 240 10.10 0.00 21.40
CA ARG A 240 10.74 1.17 20.77
C ARG A 240 10.10 1.52 19.41
N VAL A 241 9.25 0.64 18.88
CA VAL A 241 8.57 0.86 17.60
C VAL A 241 7.32 1.70 17.83
N LEU A 242 7.15 2.76 17.02
CA LEU A 242 5.93 3.55 17.02
C LEU A 242 4.84 2.85 16.19
N PHE A 243 3.73 2.48 16.83
CA PHE A 243 2.57 1.94 16.15
C PHE A 243 1.60 3.07 15.78
N VAL A 244 1.13 3.10 14.54
CA VAL A 244 0.15 4.07 14.04
C VAL A 244 -1.10 3.32 13.57
N THR A 245 -2.25 3.63 14.17
CA THR A 245 -3.51 2.92 13.86
C THR A 245 -4.69 3.89 13.70
N ASP A 246 -5.75 3.44 13.02
CA ASP A 246 -7.00 4.21 12.86
C ASP A 246 -7.86 4.21 14.13
N GLY A 247 -7.82 3.13 14.91
CA GLY A 247 -8.49 3.00 16.19
C GLY A 247 -9.29 1.73 16.44
N GLY A 248 -9.11 0.68 15.65
CA GLY A 248 -9.73 -0.63 15.91
C GLY A 248 -9.48 -1.11 17.34
N SER A 249 -10.54 -1.34 18.12
CA SER A 249 -10.42 -1.69 19.55
C SER A 249 -9.68 -3.02 19.77
N GLY A 250 -9.88 -3.99 18.89
CA GLY A 250 -9.14 -5.27 18.91
C GLY A 250 -7.64 -5.09 18.71
N LEU A 251 -7.25 -4.21 17.80
CA LEU A 251 -5.86 -3.88 17.50
C LEU A 251 -5.18 -3.15 18.65
N ILE A 252 -5.87 -2.17 19.25
CA ILE A 252 -5.37 -1.44 20.42
C ILE A 252 -5.17 -2.39 21.60
N LYS A 253 -6.13 -3.29 21.84
CA LYS A 253 -6.03 -4.29 22.89
C LYS A 253 -4.80 -5.18 22.69
N ALA A 254 -4.59 -5.70 21.48
CA ALA A 254 -3.41 -6.52 21.15
C ALA A 254 -2.09 -5.77 21.40
N LEU A 255 -1.98 -4.51 20.94
CA LEU A 255 -0.79 -3.69 21.18
C LEU A 255 -0.54 -3.44 22.68
N ARG A 256 -1.59 -3.17 23.46
CA ARG A 256 -1.48 -2.92 24.90
C ARG A 256 -1.07 -4.17 25.67
N GLU A 257 -1.61 -5.33 25.33
CA GLU A 257 -1.22 -6.61 25.96
C GLU A 257 0.24 -6.96 25.67
N ARG A 258 0.71 -6.69 24.44
CA ARG A 258 2.06 -7.02 24.00
C ARG A 258 3.14 -6.10 24.53
N PHE A 259 2.88 -4.79 24.57
CA PHE A 259 3.90 -3.78 24.90
C PHE A 259 3.64 -3.04 26.21
N GLY A 260 2.48 -3.24 26.83
CA GLY A 260 2.12 -2.69 28.13
C GLY A 260 2.22 -1.16 28.19
N LYS A 261 2.62 -0.64 29.36
CA LYS A 261 2.80 0.80 29.60
C LYS A 261 3.85 1.47 28.70
N LYS A 262 4.70 0.67 28.04
CA LYS A 262 5.79 1.15 27.20
C LYS A 262 5.40 1.27 25.73
N LEU A 263 4.16 0.94 25.39
CA LEU A 263 3.61 1.06 24.05
C LEU A 263 3.70 2.51 23.56
N LEU A 264 4.38 2.70 22.43
CA LEU A 264 4.33 3.95 21.67
C LEU A 264 3.24 3.82 20.61
N HIS A 265 2.08 4.43 20.87
CA HIS A 265 0.92 4.31 19.99
C HIS A 265 0.37 5.68 19.61
N GLN A 266 0.38 5.96 18.32
CA GLN A 266 -0.26 7.13 17.73
C GLN A 266 -1.60 6.75 17.10
N ARG A 267 -2.65 7.48 17.47
CA ARG A 267 -3.97 7.38 16.79
C ARG A 267 -4.05 8.32 15.60
N CYS A 268 -4.60 7.84 14.49
CA CYS A 268 -4.79 8.65 13.29
C CYS A 268 -5.72 9.83 13.58
N ALA A 269 -5.21 11.05 13.47
CA ALA A 269 -5.98 12.27 13.73
C ALA A 269 -7.11 12.48 12.72
N ILE A 270 -6.94 11.99 11.49
CA ILE A 270 -7.96 12.10 10.43
C ILE A 270 -9.14 11.18 10.74
N HIS A 271 -8.88 9.91 11.09
CA HIS A 271 -9.92 8.98 11.54
C HIS A 271 -10.60 9.49 12.80
N LYS A 272 -9.82 9.99 13.77
CA LYS A 272 -10.40 10.57 14.97
C LYS A 272 -11.31 11.76 14.65
N SER A 273 -10.87 12.66 13.77
CA SER A 273 -11.70 13.78 13.32
C SER A 273 -13.01 13.31 12.68
N ARG A 274 -13.00 12.25 11.86
CA ARG A 274 -14.23 11.67 11.29
C ARG A 274 -15.14 11.11 12.37
N ASN A 275 -14.60 10.41 13.37
CA ASN A 275 -15.36 9.88 14.50
C ASN A 275 -16.05 10.99 15.29
N LEU A 276 -15.32 12.06 15.65
CA LEU A 276 -15.90 13.23 16.31
C LEU A 276 -17.04 13.85 15.49
N GLN A 277 -16.81 14.04 14.18
CA GLN A 277 -17.83 14.58 13.28
C GLN A 277 -19.06 13.69 13.14
N GLY A 278 -18.91 12.37 13.28
CA GLY A 278 -20.00 11.40 13.24
C GLY A 278 -21.05 11.63 14.32
N HIS A 279 -20.61 11.99 15.53
CA HIS A 279 -21.49 12.30 16.67
C HIS A 279 -22.13 13.70 16.58
N LEU A 280 -21.52 14.62 15.82
CA LEU A 280 -21.93 16.02 15.80
C LEU A 280 -22.96 16.35 14.71
N ALA A 281 -23.83 17.32 15.01
CA ALA A 281 -24.68 17.96 14.02
C ALA A 281 -23.84 18.64 12.92
N LYS A 282 -24.34 18.62 11.68
CA LYS A 282 -23.61 19.06 10.46
C LYS A 282 -22.96 20.45 10.59
N ARG A 283 -23.63 21.40 11.27
CA ARG A 283 -23.12 22.77 11.50
C ARG A 283 -21.82 22.84 12.31
N TYR A 284 -21.59 21.89 13.21
CA TYR A 284 -20.43 21.88 14.11
C TYR A 284 -19.24 21.07 13.57
N ARG A 285 -19.46 20.22 12.56
CA ARG A 285 -18.45 19.28 12.06
C ARG A 285 -17.16 19.95 11.57
N LYS A 286 -17.29 21.03 10.78
CA LYS A 286 -16.15 21.79 10.26
C LYS A 286 -15.34 22.46 11.37
N GLU A 287 -16.02 23.00 12.38
CA GLU A 287 -15.36 23.65 13.52
C GLU A 287 -14.61 22.63 14.38
N ALA A 288 -15.23 21.49 14.68
CA ALA A 288 -14.59 20.39 15.41
C ALA A 288 -13.31 19.91 14.71
N HIS A 289 -13.38 19.70 13.38
CA HIS A 289 -12.20 19.35 12.59
C HIS A 289 -11.10 20.42 12.70
N LYS A 290 -11.45 21.70 12.50
CA LYS A 290 -10.49 22.80 12.57
C LYS A 290 -9.82 22.88 13.93
N ARG A 291 -10.60 22.87 15.03
CA ARG A 291 -10.06 22.93 16.39
C ARG A 291 -9.11 21.76 16.69
N LEU A 292 -9.48 20.53 16.32
CA LEU A 292 -8.62 19.36 16.47
C LEU A 292 -7.30 19.51 15.70
N MET A 293 -7.37 19.89 14.42
CA MET A 293 -6.16 20.03 13.61
C MET A 293 -5.28 21.18 14.12
N THR A 294 -5.84 22.31 14.53
CA THR A 294 -5.07 23.43 15.10
C THR A 294 -4.36 23.04 16.39
N ALA A 295 -5.00 22.25 17.25
CA ALA A 295 -4.34 21.72 18.45
C ALA A 295 -3.14 20.82 18.11
N LEU A 296 -3.30 19.92 17.14
CA LEU A 296 -2.25 18.98 16.73
C LEU A 296 -1.17 19.59 15.82
N GLU A 297 -1.39 20.80 15.32
CA GLU A 297 -0.39 21.60 14.60
C GLU A 297 0.60 22.30 15.55
N GLN A 298 0.26 22.45 16.83
CA GLN A 298 1.16 23.07 17.81
C GLN A 298 2.48 22.31 17.95
N THR A 299 3.58 23.02 18.17
CA THR A 299 4.89 22.38 18.36
C THR A 299 5.05 21.87 19.78
N SER A 300 4.59 22.63 20.78
CA SER A 300 4.65 22.27 22.18
C SER A 300 3.61 21.22 22.56
N TYR A 301 4.01 20.26 23.40
CA TYR A 301 3.10 19.31 24.03
C TYR A 301 2.08 20.03 24.95
N THR A 302 2.53 21.02 25.72
CA THR A 302 1.66 21.75 26.66
C THR A 302 0.53 22.47 25.93
N ASP A 303 0.85 23.14 24.84
CA ASP A 303 -0.10 23.93 24.07
C ASP A 303 -1.08 23.03 23.34
N ALA A 304 -0.57 21.95 22.71
CA ALA A 304 -1.42 20.94 22.07
C ALA A 304 -2.40 20.32 23.09
N ARG A 305 -1.91 19.95 24.28
CA ARG A 305 -2.72 19.38 25.35
C ARG A 305 -3.79 20.34 25.83
N GLN A 306 -3.42 21.59 26.09
CA GLN A 306 -4.36 22.63 26.53
C GLN A 306 -5.47 22.86 25.50
N MET A 307 -5.12 22.99 24.22
CA MET A 307 -6.09 23.17 23.15
C MET A 307 -7.00 21.94 22.96
N LEU A 308 -6.52 20.72 23.22
CA LEU A 308 -7.36 19.52 23.20
C LEU A 308 -8.34 19.48 24.38
N LEU A 309 -7.96 19.96 25.57
CA LEU A 309 -8.87 20.09 26.71
C LEU A 309 -9.96 21.14 26.42
N GLU A 310 -9.59 22.27 25.84
CA GLU A 310 -10.55 23.29 25.40
C GLU A 310 -11.51 22.75 24.33
N LEU A 311 -11.00 21.92 23.41
CA LEU A 311 -11.83 21.21 22.45
C LEU A 311 -12.79 20.22 23.15
N GLU A 312 -12.32 19.47 24.14
CA GLU A 312 -13.17 18.57 24.92
C GLU A 312 -14.32 19.33 25.57
N THR A 313 -14.03 20.43 26.27
CA THR A 313 -15.07 21.24 26.93
C THR A 313 -16.06 21.81 25.91
N TRP A 314 -15.56 22.28 24.77
CA TRP A 314 -16.43 22.75 23.69
C TRP A 314 -17.29 21.62 23.10
N LEU A 315 -16.74 20.41 22.95
CA LEU A 315 -17.46 19.24 22.47
C LEU A 315 -18.51 18.79 23.48
N ARG A 316 -18.20 18.75 24.78
CA ARG A 316 -19.13 18.40 25.87
C ARG A 316 -20.38 19.27 25.81
N ALA A 317 -20.19 20.58 25.64
CA ALA A 317 -21.29 21.54 25.49
C ALA A 317 -22.15 21.36 24.21
N LYS A 318 -21.75 20.48 23.27
CA LYS A 318 -22.50 20.20 22.03
C LYS A 318 -22.99 18.75 21.95
N ASN A 319 -22.20 17.79 22.42
CA ASN A 319 -22.49 16.36 22.39
C ASN A 319 -21.53 15.60 23.31
N GLU A 320 -22.08 14.93 24.32
CA GLU A 320 -21.34 14.11 25.29
C GLU A 320 -20.47 13.03 24.60
N SER A 321 -21.06 12.23 23.70
CA SER A 321 -20.34 11.13 23.04
C SER A 321 -19.17 11.60 22.17
N ALA A 322 -19.25 12.79 21.57
CA ALA A 322 -18.14 13.36 20.81
C ALA A 322 -16.95 13.67 21.72
N ALA A 323 -17.20 14.23 22.89
CA ALA A 323 -16.15 14.53 23.85
C ALA A 323 -15.61 13.24 24.52
N ASP A 324 -16.45 12.24 24.81
CA ASP A 324 -16.00 10.93 25.32
C ASP A 324 -15.12 10.23 24.28
N SER A 325 -15.51 10.33 23.00
CA SER A 325 -14.67 9.90 21.91
C SER A 325 -13.33 10.61 21.98
N LEU A 326 -13.25 11.96 22.04
CA LEU A 326 -11.95 12.63 22.12
C LEU A 326 -11.08 12.11 23.27
N LEU A 327 -11.66 11.98 24.47
CA LEU A 327 -10.96 11.50 25.66
C LEU A 327 -10.40 10.08 25.52
N GLU A 328 -11.13 9.19 24.84
CA GLU A 328 -10.69 7.79 24.59
C GLU A 328 -9.34 7.68 23.86
N ALA A 329 -8.96 8.68 23.06
CA ALA A 329 -7.70 8.67 22.29
C ALA A 329 -6.75 9.81 22.68
N PHE A 330 -6.99 10.47 23.82
CA PHE A 330 -6.36 11.74 24.14
C PHE A 330 -4.83 11.64 24.21
N GLU A 331 -4.31 10.66 24.95
CA GLU A 331 -2.87 10.44 25.09
C GLU A 331 -2.24 9.94 23.79
N GLU A 332 -2.93 9.07 23.06
CA GLU A 332 -2.46 8.55 21.77
C GLU A 332 -2.43 9.62 20.66
N LEU A 333 -3.25 10.68 20.76
CA LEU A 333 -3.17 11.83 19.84
C LEU A 333 -1.94 12.72 20.12
N LEU A 334 -1.48 12.76 21.37
CA LEU A 334 -0.35 13.57 21.81
C LEU A 334 1.00 12.82 21.78
N THR A 335 1.01 11.54 21.43
CA THR A 335 2.22 10.70 21.40
C THR A 335 3.34 11.33 20.57
N LEU A 336 3.06 11.85 19.37
CA LEU A 336 4.08 12.51 18.54
C LEU A 336 4.62 13.82 19.15
N HIS A 337 3.82 14.54 19.95
CA HIS A 337 4.26 15.75 20.64
C HIS A 337 5.19 15.39 21.79
N ARG A 338 4.82 14.36 22.57
CA ARG A 338 5.64 13.82 23.67
C ARG A 338 7.00 13.31 23.17
N LEU A 339 7.01 12.65 22.01
CA LEU A 339 8.23 12.19 21.33
C LEU A 339 9.00 13.31 20.59
N LYS A 340 8.55 14.56 20.68
CA LYS A 340 9.16 15.74 20.04
C LYS A 340 9.40 15.55 18.54
N VAL A 341 8.46 14.92 17.85
CA VAL A 341 8.58 14.60 16.42
C VAL A 341 8.57 15.89 15.59
N PRO A 342 9.58 16.13 14.72
CA PRO A 342 9.63 17.33 13.88
C PRO A 342 8.41 17.47 12.98
N GLY A 343 7.96 18.70 12.75
CA GLY A 343 6.67 18.98 12.09
C GLY A 343 6.45 18.28 10.74
N LEU A 344 7.47 18.17 9.89
CA LEU A 344 7.33 17.50 8.59
C LEU A 344 7.13 15.98 8.72
N LEU A 345 7.84 15.33 9.66
CA LEU A 345 7.69 13.91 9.96
C LEU A 345 6.38 13.65 10.70
N ARG A 346 6.02 14.53 11.64
CA ARG A 346 4.77 14.48 12.40
C ARG A 346 3.55 14.48 11.48
N LYS A 347 3.54 15.31 10.42
CA LYS A 347 2.46 15.30 9.41
C LYS A 347 2.28 13.93 8.75
N THR A 348 3.35 13.15 8.58
CA THR A 348 3.26 11.80 8.02
C THR A 348 2.72 10.82 9.06
N LEU A 349 3.26 10.84 10.28
CA LEU A 349 2.94 9.88 11.35
C LEU A 349 1.58 10.12 12.02
N MET A 350 1.04 11.34 11.94
CA MET A 350 -0.25 11.71 12.55
C MET A 350 -1.45 11.08 11.82
N SER A 351 -1.25 10.44 10.67
CA SER A 351 -2.30 9.82 9.89
C SER A 351 -1.89 8.46 9.34
N THR A 352 -2.88 7.63 9.01
CA THR A 352 -2.75 6.38 8.27
C THR A 352 -2.59 6.58 6.75
N ASN A 353 -2.34 7.81 6.29
CA ASN A 353 -2.21 8.10 4.85
C ASN A 353 -1.19 7.21 4.11
N PRO A 354 -0.02 6.84 4.68
CA PRO A 354 0.91 5.93 4.01
C PRO A 354 0.29 4.57 3.64
N ILE A 355 -0.48 3.96 4.55
CA ILE A 355 -1.15 2.67 4.31
C ILE A 355 -2.43 2.85 3.48
N GLU A 356 -3.20 3.93 3.70
CA GLU A 356 -4.37 4.26 2.88
C GLU A 356 -4.02 4.50 1.40
N SER A 357 -2.87 5.12 1.13
CA SER A 357 -2.39 5.33 -0.24
C SER A 357 -2.11 4.00 -0.95
N MET A 358 -1.52 3.04 -0.23
CA MET A 358 -1.32 1.68 -0.73
C MET A 358 -2.66 0.96 -0.94
N PHE A 359 -3.61 1.09 -0.01
CA PHE A 359 -4.96 0.52 -0.17
C PHE A 359 -5.72 1.11 -1.35
N SER A 360 -5.50 2.38 -1.69
CA SER A 360 -6.07 2.99 -2.89
C SER A 360 -5.59 2.30 -4.16
N LEU A 361 -4.30 1.97 -4.23
CA LEU A 361 -3.73 1.20 -5.35
C LEU A 361 -4.27 -0.23 -5.41
N VAL A 362 -4.44 -0.89 -4.25
CA VAL A 362 -5.11 -2.22 -4.18
C VAL A 362 -6.54 -2.12 -4.71
N ARG A 363 -7.34 -1.19 -4.20
CA ARG A 363 -8.74 -1.00 -4.64
C ARG A 363 -8.83 -0.64 -6.12
N HIS A 364 -7.90 0.14 -6.65
CA HIS A 364 -7.84 0.47 -8.07
C HIS A 364 -7.53 -0.75 -8.93
N SER A 365 -6.52 -1.54 -8.53
CA SER A 365 -6.09 -2.75 -9.23
C SER A 365 -7.16 -3.84 -9.22
N GLU A 366 -7.97 -3.90 -8.16
CA GLU A 366 -8.98 -4.93 -7.95
C GLU A 366 -10.40 -4.50 -8.30
N ARG A 367 -10.61 -3.25 -8.75
CA ARG A 367 -11.93 -2.66 -8.99
C ARG A 367 -12.82 -3.49 -9.90
N ASN A 368 -12.24 -4.21 -10.85
CA ASN A 368 -13.00 -5.04 -11.78
C ASN A 368 -13.21 -6.49 -11.29
N ILE A 369 -12.57 -6.90 -10.19
CA ILE A 369 -12.71 -8.23 -9.59
C ILE A 369 -14.01 -8.27 -8.77
N LYS A 370 -15.15 -8.37 -9.47
CA LYS A 370 -16.49 -8.35 -8.84
C LYS A 370 -16.92 -9.68 -8.19
N ARG A 371 -16.21 -10.79 -8.48
CA ARG A 371 -16.51 -12.13 -7.95
C ARG A 371 -15.21 -12.86 -7.65
N SER A 372 -14.76 -12.84 -6.40
CA SER A 372 -13.71 -13.74 -5.92
C SER A 372 -14.34 -15.09 -5.60
N ARG A 373 -13.98 -16.15 -6.33
CA ARG A 373 -14.51 -17.50 -6.09
C ARG A 373 -13.86 -18.22 -4.89
N ALA A 374 -12.73 -17.71 -4.39
CA ALA A 374 -12.00 -18.33 -3.27
C ALA A 374 -11.09 -17.33 -2.54
N THR A 375 -10.96 -17.48 -1.23
CA THR A 375 -10.06 -16.69 -0.35
C THR A 375 -8.59 -16.77 -0.78
N LYS A 376 -8.15 -17.92 -1.30
CA LYS A 376 -6.82 -18.10 -1.89
C LYS A 376 -6.53 -17.15 -3.05
N MET A 377 -7.54 -16.81 -3.85
CA MET A 377 -7.38 -15.84 -4.93
C MET A 377 -7.19 -14.44 -4.36
N LEU A 378 -7.99 -14.05 -3.35
CA LEU A 378 -7.85 -12.77 -2.66
C LEU A 378 -6.43 -12.59 -2.10
N GLN A 379 -5.91 -13.58 -1.35
CA GLN A 379 -4.55 -13.49 -0.80
C GLN A 379 -3.48 -13.28 -1.88
N ARG A 380 -3.55 -14.03 -2.98
CA ARG A 380 -2.57 -13.93 -4.09
C ARG A 380 -2.54 -12.54 -4.71
N TRP A 381 -3.71 -11.97 -5.00
CA TRP A 381 -3.81 -10.62 -5.54
C TRP A 381 -3.27 -9.58 -4.57
N LEU A 382 -3.67 -9.66 -3.29
CA LEU A 382 -3.22 -8.71 -2.29
C LEU A 382 -1.69 -8.75 -2.14
N GLY A 383 -1.10 -9.94 -1.95
CA GLY A 383 0.36 -10.07 -1.83
C GLY A 383 1.11 -9.57 -3.06
N SER A 384 0.58 -9.83 -4.26
CA SER A 384 1.20 -9.37 -5.51
C SER A 384 1.18 -7.84 -5.63
N VAL A 385 0.03 -7.20 -5.33
CA VAL A 385 -0.09 -5.75 -5.40
C VAL A 385 0.72 -5.06 -4.31
N LEU A 386 0.71 -5.60 -3.07
CA LEU A 386 1.52 -5.06 -1.97
C LEU A 386 3.01 -5.12 -2.29
N LEU A 387 3.52 -6.27 -2.74
CA LEU A 387 4.94 -6.43 -3.12
C LEU A 387 5.35 -5.46 -4.22
N TYR A 388 4.46 -5.21 -5.18
CA TYR A 388 4.73 -4.23 -6.23
C TYR A 388 4.76 -2.79 -5.69
N CYS A 389 3.78 -2.40 -4.85
CA CYS A 389 3.65 -1.05 -4.32
C CYS A 389 4.94 -0.58 -3.61
N GLU A 390 5.67 -1.51 -2.98
CA GLU A 390 6.96 -1.25 -2.35
C GLU A 390 7.98 -0.61 -3.29
N GLY A 391 8.05 -1.09 -4.55
CA GLY A 391 8.97 -0.54 -5.55
C GLY A 391 8.65 0.91 -5.96
N CYS A 392 7.46 1.41 -5.64
CA CYS A 392 7.03 2.77 -5.94
C CYS A 392 7.07 3.71 -4.73
N PHE A 393 7.46 3.22 -3.55
CA PHE A 393 7.43 4.01 -2.33
C PHE A 393 8.58 5.01 -2.26
N ASN A 394 8.24 6.29 -2.22
CA ASN A 394 9.16 7.34 -1.78
C ASN A 394 9.39 7.25 -0.26
N LYS A 395 10.57 7.64 0.21
CA LYS A 395 10.85 7.82 1.65
C LYS A 395 9.82 8.73 2.33
N VAL A 396 9.57 8.51 3.62
CA VAL A 396 8.65 9.35 4.39
C VAL A 396 9.15 10.80 4.43
N LYS A 397 8.22 11.76 4.38
CA LYS A 397 8.58 13.18 4.47
C LYS A 397 9.15 13.44 5.86
N GLY A 398 10.26 14.18 5.93
CA GLY A 398 10.93 14.48 7.20
C GLY A 398 11.76 13.33 7.77
N PHE A 399 12.09 12.30 6.98
CA PHE A 399 12.88 11.13 7.43
C PHE A 399 14.21 11.50 8.12
N LYS A 400 14.84 12.63 7.77
CA LYS A 400 16.05 13.12 8.45
C LYS A 400 15.86 13.36 9.95
N GLY A 401 14.63 13.59 10.40
CA GLY A 401 14.29 13.74 11.82
C GLY A 401 14.17 12.43 12.59
N ILE A 402 14.17 11.26 11.93
CA ILE A 402 13.96 9.97 12.58
C ILE A 402 15.03 9.70 13.64
N ALA A 403 16.30 9.97 13.35
CA ALA A 403 17.40 9.76 14.28
C ALA A 403 17.20 10.51 15.61
N GLN A 404 16.76 11.77 15.55
CA GLN A 404 16.47 12.57 16.74
C GLN A 404 15.30 11.99 17.56
N VAL A 405 14.27 11.47 16.88
CA VAL A 405 13.10 10.86 17.54
C VAL A 405 13.49 9.56 18.24
N ILE A 406 14.38 8.75 17.65
CA ILE A 406 14.88 7.53 18.28
C ILE A 406 15.58 7.85 19.61
N VAL A 407 16.42 8.89 19.65
CA VAL A 407 17.08 9.31 20.90
C VAL A 407 16.04 9.68 21.96
N THR A 408 14.98 10.41 21.59
CA THR A 408 13.89 10.73 22.51
C THR A 408 13.15 9.47 23.00
N ILE A 409 12.87 8.52 22.09
CA ILE A 409 12.25 7.24 22.44
C ILE A 409 13.12 6.48 23.44
N GLU A 410 14.43 6.41 23.20
CA GLU A 410 15.34 5.69 24.09
C GLU A 410 15.42 6.30 25.48
N ALA A 411 15.48 7.63 25.58
CA ALA A 411 15.43 8.34 26.86
C ALA A 411 14.13 8.05 27.63
N GLU A 412 12.97 8.16 26.97
CA GLU A 412 11.67 7.92 27.59
C GLU A 412 11.51 6.46 28.07
N GLN A 413 12.03 5.51 27.28
CA GLN A 413 11.96 4.08 27.62
C GLN A 413 12.88 3.71 28.79
N ALA A 414 13.99 4.44 28.97
CA ALA A 414 14.92 4.31 30.09
C ALA A 414 14.34 4.91 31.39
N GLU A 415 13.74 6.10 31.33
CA GLU A 415 13.07 6.72 32.49
C GLU A 415 11.94 5.85 33.05
N GLN A 416 11.21 5.17 32.18
CA GLN A 416 10.18 4.19 32.58
C GLN A 416 10.76 2.87 33.10
N GLN A 417 12.08 2.65 33.11
CA GLN A 417 12.74 1.54 33.82
C GLN A 417 13.13 1.93 35.24
N SER A 418 13.41 3.21 35.50
CA SER A 418 13.85 3.72 36.81
C SER A 418 12.72 4.10 37.77
N ALA A 419 11.46 4.19 37.31
CA ALA A 419 10.33 4.48 38.18
C ALA A 419 10.00 3.27 39.09
N PRO A 420 10.05 3.40 40.43
CA PRO A 420 9.81 2.27 41.33
C PRO A 420 8.37 1.77 41.18
N MET A 421 8.24 0.45 41.19
CA MET A 421 6.95 -0.27 41.22
C MET A 421 6.25 0.14 42.52
N LYS A 422 5.39 1.17 42.48
CA LYS A 422 4.48 1.46 43.59
C LYS A 422 3.60 0.23 43.77
N GLN A 423 3.90 -0.54 44.81
CA GLN A 423 3.08 -1.65 45.29
C GLN A 423 1.68 -1.12 45.53
N ALA A 424 0.69 -1.70 44.85
CA ALA A 424 -0.71 -1.53 45.20
C ALA A 424 -0.92 -2.28 46.52
N ALA A 425 -1.21 -1.52 47.58
CA ALA A 425 -1.82 -2.02 48.80
C ALA A 425 -3.34 -2.04 48.62
#